data_AF-A0A1I6A0C7-F1
#
_entry.id   AF-A0A1I6A0C7-F1
#
_cell.length_a   1.000
_cell.length_b   1.000
_cell.length_c   1.000
_cell.angle_alpha   90.00
_cell.angle_beta   90.00
_cell.angle_gamma   90.00
#
_symmetry.space_group_name_H-M   'P 1'
#
loop_
_entity.id
_entity.type
_entity.pdbx_description
1 polymer ?
#
loop_
_entity_poly.entity_id
_entity_poly.type
_entity_poly.pdbx_seq_one_letter_code
_entity_poly.pdbx_strand_id
1 'polypeptide(L)' 'MKCGAKCFIVEAEINGKMQTIPVTARTSIQARKTVSLEYGNELKIIAVKADTDSL' A
#
# COMPACT_ATOMS: atom_id res chain seq x y z
N MET A 1 -10.61 21.99 5.58
CA MET A 1 -10.96 20.57 5.35
C MET A 1 -9.68 19.81 5.02
N LYS A 2 -9.23 18.88 5.87
CA LYS A 2 -8.02 18.07 5.63
C LYS A 2 -8.40 16.70 5.02
N CYS A 3 -9.22 16.69 3.97
CA CYS A 3 -9.59 15.44 3.29
C CYS A 3 -8.61 15.22 2.14
N GLY A 4 -7.59 14.39 2.33
CA GLY A 4 -6.58 14.15 1.29
C GLY A 4 -5.85 12.82 1.39
N ALA A 5 -6.26 11.95 2.31
CA ALA A 5 -5.74 10.59 2.34
C ALA A 5 -6.66 9.70 1.49
N LYS A 6 -6.07 9.02 0.50
CA LYS A 6 -6.72 7.99 -0.31
C LYS A 6 -6.35 6.62 0.25
N CYS A 7 -7.22 5.65 0.08
CA CYS A 7 -6.86 4.26 0.33
C CYS A 7 -6.09 3.73 -0.87
N PHE A 8 -4.98 3.06 -0.61
CA PHE A 8 -4.21 2.32 -1.60
C PHE A 8 -4.20 0.86 -1.17
N ILE A 9 -4.33 -0.04 -2.13
CA ILE A 9 -4.19 -1.47 -1.93
C ILE A 9 -2.81 -1.87 -2.42
N VAL A 10 -1.97 -2.36 -1.51
CA VAL A 10 -0.63 -2.87 -1.80
C VAL A 10 -0.68 -4.38 -1.83
N GLU A 11 -0.43 -4.97 -3.00
CA GLU A 11 -0.22 -6.41 -3.15
C GLU A 11 1.27 -6.68 -2.98
N ALA A 12 1.62 -7.51 -2.00
CA ALA A 12 2.99 -7.84 -1.70
C ALA A 12 3.14 -9.28 -1.23
N GLU A 13 4.31 -9.85 -1.45
CA GLU A 13 4.72 -11.10 -0.84
C GLU A 13 5.47 -10.78 0.45
N ILE A 14 5.00 -11.34 1.57
CA ILE A 14 5.64 -11.25 2.88
C ILE A 14 5.89 -12.68 3.36
N ASN A 15 7.16 -13.01 3.63
CA ASN A 15 7.54 -14.34 4.10
C ASN A 15 7.06 -15.48 3.17
N GLY A 16 7.15 -15.27 1.86
CA GLY A 16 6.74 -16.24 0.85
C GLY A 16 5.22 -16.36 0.64
N LYS A 17 4.42 -15.51 1.30
CA LYS A 17 2.95 -15.51 1.19
C LYS A 17 2.46 -14.22 0.58
N MET A 18 1.56 -14.35 -0.39
CA MET A 18 0.85 -13.22 -0.99
C MET A 18 -0.09 -12.60 0.04
N GLN A 19 0.02 -11.29 0.23
CA GLN A 19 -0.82 -10.49 1.11
C GLN A 19 -1.29 -9.21 0.41
N THR A 20 -2.44 -8.74 0.84
CA THR A 20 -3.07 -7.51 0.36
C THR A 20 -3.22 -6.56 1.53
N ILE A 21 -2.52 -5.42 1.48
CA ILE A 21 -2.37 -4.50 2.59
C ILE A 21 -3.05 -3.18 2.21
N PRO A 22 -4.14 -2.80 2.88
CA PRO A 22 -4.75 -1.49 2.71
C PRO A 22 -3.90 -0.43 3.43
N VAL A 23 -3.58 0.64 2.72
CA VAL A 23 -2.70 1.71 3.21
C VAL A 23 -3.34 3.05 2.93
N THR A 24 -3.55 3.84 3.99
CA THR A 24 -4.02 5.21 3.87
C THR A 24 -2.83 6.13 3.56
N ALA A 25 -2.79 6.70 2.36
CA ALA A 25 -1.69 7.56 1.91
C ALA A 25 -2.18 8.65 0.93
N ARG A 26 -1.37 9.68 0.69
CA ARG A 26 -1.71 10.72 -0.31
C ARG A 26 -1.32 10.32 -1.72
N THR A 27 -0.28 9.49 -1.85
CA THR A 27 0.28 9.04 -3.12
C THR A 27 0.67 7.57 -3.04
N SER A 28 0.74 6.89 -4.19
CA SER A 28 1.21 5.50 -4.28
C SER A 28 2.65 5.33 -3.79
N ILE A 29 3.49 6.35 -3.96
CA ILE A 29 4.87 6.37 -3.45
C ILE A 29 4.87 6.38 -1.93
N GLN A 30 4.01 7.20 -1.31
CA GLN A 30 3.87 7.23 0.14
C GLN A 30 3.33 5.88 0.65
N ALA A 31 2.34 5.28 -0.05
CA ALA A 31 1.83 3.95 0.30
C ALA A 31 2.95 2.88 0.27
N ARG A 32 3.78 2.85 -0.79
CA ARG A 32 4.94 1.94 -0.86
C ARG A 32 5.89 2.14 0.32
N LYS A 33 6.26 3.39 0.63
CA LYS A 33 7.16 3.69 1.74
C LYS A 33 6.60 3.24 3.08
N THR A 34 5.31 3.46 3.33
CA THR A 34 4.67 3.02 4.58
C THR A 34 4.81 1.52 4.76
N VAL A 35 4.46 0.72 3.75
CA VAL A 35 4.58 -0.74 3.82
C VAL A 35 6.04 -1.18 3.91
N SER A 36 6.95 -0.56 3.16
CA SER A 36 8.39 -0.87 3.27
C SER A 36 8.97 -0.59 4.66
N LEU A 37 8.52 0.46 5.34
CA LEU A 37 8.96 0.76 6.70
C LEU A 37 8.39 -0.23 7.73
N GLU A 38 7.19 -0.76 7.49
CA GLU A 38 6.51 -1.68 8.40
C GLU A 38 7.05 -3.11 8.30
N TYR A 39 7.27 -3.61 7.07
CA TYR A 39 7.64 -5.01 6.82
C TYR A 39 9.11 -5.22 6.43
N GLY A 40 9.86 -4.14 6.17
CA GLY A 40 11.30 -4.19 5.96
C GLY A 40 11.75 -5.10 4.81
N ASN A 41 12.77 -5.92 5.06
CA ASN A 41 13.42 -6.77 4.05
C ASN A 41 12.62 -8.02 3.66
N GLU A 42 11.61 -8.39 4.45
CA GLU A 42 10.74 -9.55 4.18
C GLU A 42 9.66 -9.23 3.13
N LEU A 43 9.55 -7.96 2.73
CA LEU A 43 8.54 -7.44 1.83
C LEU A 43 9.03 -7.39 0.39
N LYS A 44 8.27 -8.02 -0.50
CA LYS A 44 8.38 -7.84 -1.95
C LYS A 44 7.08 -7.26 -2.50
N ILE A 45 7.07 -5.96 -2.79
CA ILE A 45 5.90 -5.28 -3.35
C ILE A 45 5.71 -5.70 -4.82
N ILE A 46 4.53 -6.20 -5.15
CA ILE A 46 4.15 -6.65 -6.49
C ILE A 46 3.37 -5.54 -7.20
N ALA A 47 2.33 -5.00 -6.56
CA ALA A 47 1.51 -3.95 -7.13
C ALA A 47 1.04 -2.95 -6.06
N VAL A 48 0.77 -1.73 -6.49
CA VAL A 48 0.10 -0.72 -5.67
C VAL A 48 -1.01 -0.11 -6.52
N LYS A 49 -2.25 -0.30 -6.07
CA LYS A 49 -3.46 0.19 -6.72
C LYS A 49 -4.05 1.28 -5.84
N ALA A 50 -4.47 2.40 -6.44
CA ALA A 50 -5.35 3.30 -5.71
C ALA A 50 -6.69 2.60 -5.56
N ASP A 51 -7.27 2.64 -4.37
CA ASP A 51 -8.68 2.35 -4.18
C ASP A 51 -9.43 3.54 -4.79
N THR A 52 -9.58 3.50 -6.11
CA THR A 52 -10.54 4.35 -6.80
C THR A 52 -11.89 3.72 -6.51
N ASP A 53 -12.50 4.15 -5.41
CA ASP A 53 -13.95 4.04 -5.26
C ASP A 53 -14.56 4.43 -6.61
N SER A 54 -15.26 3.47 -7.20
CA SER A 54 -15.88 3.63 -8.52
C SER A 54 -17.02 4.63 -8.33
N LEU A 55 -16.71 5.91 -8.55
CA LEU A 55 -17.69 6.99 -8.70
C LEU A 55 -18.59 6.74 -9.91
#